data_AF-A0A6G8CA51-F1
#
_entry.id   AF-A0A6G8CA51-F1
#
_cell.length_a   1.000
_cell.length_b   1.000
_cell.length_c   1.000
_cell.angle_alpha   90.00
_cell.angle_beta   90.00
_cell.angle_gamma   90.00
#
_symmetry.space_group_name_H-M   'P 1'
#
loop_
_entity.id
_entity.type
_entity.pdbx_description
1 polymer ?
#
loop_
_entity_poly.entity_id
_entity_poly.type
_entity_poly.pdbx_seq_one_letter_code
_entity_poly.pdbx_strand_id
1 'polypeptide(L)'
;MDARRTDRNCPQDSVLLIGTGLTSVDVLMALHADEHQGPIIAVSRHGWWPTVHGPGQHAQYPSFYASDLAHLTDVGAVVRVVRQHIRAAQAAGYNWRDVLDSLRPDLGRIWTNWPLPEQERFLRHVSSLWSVVRHRSPEQNVAVVEQLRSRGQLQTHLGRVRQIAPQGSDLSVEITHGSQQAQLLARHVIACTGPLLDYSRVQDPLIKGLREAQHLVSDPLRLGIQTDEHGALLDADGKASSLFFTLGPSRRPAYFESTAVPELREQAAALAQHVLSQL
;
A
#
# COMPACT_ATOMS: atom_id res chain seq x y z
N MET A 1 17.83 4.83 -11.63
CA MET A 1 17.58 5.90 -12.60
C MET A 1 17.41 7.17 -11.80
N ASP A 2 18.39 8.05 -11.90
CA ASP A 2 18.54 9.28 -11.12
C ASP A 2 17.30 10.17 -11.20
N ALA A 3 16.80 10.55 -10.02
CA ALA A 3 15.74 11.54 -9.85
C ALA A 3 16.31 12.92 -10.16
N ARG A 4 16.30 13.30 -11.44
CA ARG A 4 16.44 14.71 -11.81
C ARG A 4 15.30 15.47 -11.15
N ARG A 5 15.65 16.46 -10.34
CA ARG A 5 14.75 17.54 -9.90
C ARG A 5 13.92 17.96 -11.11
N THR A 6 12.62 17.79 -11.00
CA THR A 6 11.62 18.26 -11.95
C THR A 6 11.86 19.75 -12.20
N ASP A 7 12.09 20.11 -13.46
CA ASP A 7 11.79 21.46 -13.94
C ASP A 7 10.39 21.80 -13.43
N ARG A 8 10.24 22.98 -12.82
CA ARG A 8 8.98 23.45 -12.23
C ARG A 8 7.82 23.13 -13.17
N ASN A 9 6.89 22.28 -12.72
CA ASN A 9 5.61 22.11 -13.39
C ASN A 9 5.03 23.50 -13.62
N CYS A 10 4.75 23.87 -14.87
CA CYS A 10 4.04 25.12 -15.11
C CYS A 10 2.68 25.00 -14.41
N PRO A 11 2.17 26.05 -13.74
CA PRO A 11 0.89 25.97 -13.03
C PRO A 11 -0.28 25.51 -13.90
N GLN A 12 -0.18 25.55 -15.24
CA GLN A 12 -1.22 25.12 -16.16
C GLN A 12 -0.97 23.75 -16.82
N ASP A 13 0.19 23.11 -16.58
CA ASP A 13 0.53 21.83 -17.20
C ASP A 13 -0.45 20.72 -16.77
N SER A 14 -0.76 19.78 -17.67
CA SER A 14 -1.59 18.62 -17.31
C SER A 14 -0.77 17.58 -16.52
N VAL A 15 -1.33 17.08 -15.41
CA VAL A 15 -0.68 16.08 -14.55
C VAL A 15 -1.51 14.81 -14.48
N LEU A 16 -0.93 13.67 -14.84
CA LEU A 16 -1.56 12.36 -14.70
C LEU A 16 -0.96 11.58 -13.52
N LEU A 17 -1.81 11.12 -12.61
CA LEU A 17 -1.48 10.29 -11.45
C LEU A 17 -1.83 8.83 -11.76
N ILE A 18 -0.86 7.92 -11.57
CA ILE A 18 -1.08 6.47 -11.67
C ILE A 18 -1.34 5.92 -10.28
N GLY A 19 -2.60 5.66 -9.97
CA GLY A 19 -3.07 5.25 -8.65
C GLY A 19 -3.94 6.32 -7.99
N THR A 20 -4.77 5.89 -7.04
CA THR A 20 -5.63 6.74 -6.19
C THR A 20 -5.42 6.40 -4.71
N GLY A 21 -4.20 6.00 -4.33
CA GLY A 21 -3.83 5.70 -2.95
C GLY A 21 -3.41 6.95 -2.17
N LEU A 22 -2.87 6.77 -0.96
CA LEU A 22 -2.39 7.89 -0.13
C LEU A 22 -1.31 8.73 -0.84
N THR A 23 -0.38 8.12 -1.57
CA THR A 23 0.63 8.86 -2.34
C THR A 23 0.00 9.81 -3.35
N SER A 24 -1.11 9.43 -3.99
CA SER A 24 -1.84 10.33 -4.91
C SER A 24 -2.45 11.50 -4.16
N VAL A 25 -2.95 11.28 -2.94
CA VAL A 25 -3.47 12.34 -2.08
C VAL A 25 -2.36 13.31 -1.71
N ASP A 26 -1.18 12.83 -1.32
CA ASP A 26 -0.03 13.68 -0.99
C ASP A 26 0.39 14.55 -2.17
N VAL A 27 0.41 13.96 -3.39
CA VAL A 27 0.69 14.71 -4.63
C VAL A 27 -0.39 15.75 -4.90
N LEU A 28 -1.67 15.44 -4.70
CA LEU A 28 -2.74 16.42 -4.84
C LEU A 28 -2.62 17.56 -3.81
N MET A 29 -2.22 17.27 -2.58
CA MET A 29 -1.99 18.31 -1.57
C MET A 29 -0.83 19.22 -1.96
N ALA A 30 0.25 18.65 -2.49
CA ALA A 30 1.38 19.42 -3.00
C ALA A 30 0.97 20.31 -4.18
N LEU A 31 0.26 19.75 -5.18
CA LEU A 31 -0.26 20.52 -6.32
C LEU A 31 -1.22 21.64 -5.88
N HIS A 32 -2.05 21.38 -4.89
CA HIS A 32 -2.97 22.38 -4.34
C HIS A 32 -2.22 23.50 -3.61
N ALA A 33 -1.20 23.15 -2.80
CA ALA A 33 -0.35 24.12 -2.10
C ALA A 33 0.48 24.97 -3.07
N ASP A 34 0.88 24.40 -4.21
CA ASP A 34 1.58 25.10 -5.30
C ASP A 34 0.61 25.91 -6.21
N GLU A 35 -0.66 26.03 -5.83
CA GLU A 35 -1.72 26.74 -6.57
C GLU A 35 -1.87 26.29 -8.04
N HIS A 36 -1.65 24.99 -8.30
CA HIS A 36 -1.76 24.42 -9.62
C HIS A 36 -3.18 24.59 -10.20
N GLN A 37 -3.26 25.07 -11.44
CA GLN A 37 -4.49 25.38 -12.19
C GLN A 37 -4.73 24.42 -13.36
N GLY A 38 -3.72 23.64 -13.76
CA GLY A 38 -3.79 22.69 -14.86
C GLY A 38 -4.71 21.49 -14.57
N PRO A 39 -5.13 20.75 -15.60
CA PRO A 39 -5.99 19.59 -15.44
C PRO A 39 -5.23 18.43 -14.80
N ILE A 40 -5.90 17.73 -13.89
CA ILE A 40 -5.35 16.57 -13.16
C ILE A 40 -6.16 15.32 -13.53
N ILE A 41 -5.47 14.29 -13.96
CA ILE A 41 -6.07 13.01 -14.38
C ILE A 41 -5.57 11.92 -13.45
N ALA A 42 -6.46 11.23 -12.74
CA ALA A 42 -6.08 10.07 -11.93
C ALA A 42 -6.55 8.78 -12.60
N VAL A 43 -5.63 7.84 -12.82
CA VAL A 43 -5.95 6.51 -13.38
C VAL A 43 -5.79 5.46 -12.29
N SER A 44 -6.82 4.67 -12.01
CA SER A 44 -6.70 3.54 -11.09
C SER A 44 -7.63 2.38 -11.42
N ARG A 45 -7.33 1.19 -10.87
CA ARG A 45 -8.09 -0.03 -11.16
C ARG A 45 -9.55 0.04 -10.73
N HIS A 46 -9.85 0.75 -9.64
CA HIS A 46 -11.17 0.75 -9.01
C HIS A 46 -11.72 2.16 -8.75
N GLY A 47 -10.92 3.21 -8.92
CA GLY A 47 -11.35 4.59 -8.65
C GLY A 47 -11.54 4.92 -7.16
N TRP A 48 -11.17 4.00 -6.26
CA TRP A 48 -11.33 4.19 -4.83
C TRP A 48 -10.26 5.13 -4.28
N TRP A 49 -10.72 6.12 -3.52
CA TRP A 49 -9.87 7.04 -2.76
C TRP A 49 -9.86 6.61 -1.28
N PRO A 50 -8.78 6.91 -0.54
CA PRO A 50 -8.66 6.53 0.86
C PRO A 50 -9.82 7.07 1.70
N THR A 51 -10.36 6.25 2.61
CA THR A 51 -11.46 6.68 3.49
C THR A 51 -11.00 7.72 4.51
N VAL A 52 -11.91 8.57 5.00
CA VAL A 52 -11.60 9.57 6.02
C VAL A 52 -11.43 8.92 7.40
N HIS A 53 -10.54 9.47 8.23
CA HIS A 53 -10.57 9.25 9.68
C HIS A 53 -11.96 9.66 10.19
N GLY A 54 -12.66 8.77 10.91
CA GLY A 54 -13.95 9.13 11.50
C GLY A 54 -13.75 9.98 12.77
N PRO A 55 -14.79 10.69 13.26
CA PRO A 55 -14.72 11.39 14.54
C PRO A 55 -14.35 10.42 15.66
N GLY A 56 -13.36 10.81 16.47
CA GLY A 56 -12.51 9.95 17.29
C GLY A 56 -13.12 9.40 18.59
N GLN A 57 -14.34 8.87 18.55
CA GLN A 57 -14.85 8.01 19.62
C GLN A 57 -14.89 6.57 19.12
N HIS A 58 -13.77 5.87 19.30
CA HIS A 58 -13.67 4.45 19.03
C HIS A 58 -14.06 3.68 20.29
N ALA A 59 -15.23 3.04 20.27
CA ALA A 59 -15.54 2.04 21.28
C ALA A 59 -14.65 0.82 21.02
N GLN A 60 -14.06 0.24 22.07
CA GLN A 60 -13.24 -0.97 21.91
C GLN A 60 -14.15 -2.15 21.57
N TYR A 61 -14.06 -2.64 20.33
CA TYR A 61 -14.70 -3.88 19.93
C TYR A 61 -13.86 -5.07 20.42
N PRO A 62 -14.48 -6.11 21.04
CA PRO A 62 -13.72 -7.29 21.50
C PRO A 62 -12.99 -7.98 20.35
N SER A 63 -11.75 -8.42 20.60
CA SER A 63 -11.05 -9.27 19.63
C SER A 63 -11.80 -10.59 19.46
N PHE A 64 -11.93 -11.01 18.20
CA PHE A 64 -12.55 -12.26 17.79
C PHE A 64 -11.55 -13.15 17.03
N TYR A 65 -10.26 -12.84 17.12
CA TYR A 65 -9.23 -13.62 16.42
C TYR A 65 -9.16 -15.05 16.97
N ALA A 66 -8.98 -15.21 18.28
CA ALA A 66 -8.80 -16.52 18.90
C ALA A 66 -10.04 -17.41 18.77
N SER A 67 -11.24 -16.83 18.87
CA SER A 67 -12.50 -17.55 18.75
C SER A 67 -12.81 -17.94 17.31
N ASP A 68 -12.71 -17.01 16.37
CA ASP A 68 -13.38 -17.12 15.07
C ASP A 68 -12.42 -17.11 13.86
N LEU A 69 -11.17 -16.66 14.01
CA LEU A 69 -10.23 -16.52 12.89
C LEU A 69 -8.98 -17.39 12.98
N ALA A 70 -8.51 -17.77 14.17
CA ALA A 70 -7.20 -18.39 14.35
C ALA A 70 -7.04 -19.73 13.59
N HIS A 71 -8.13 -20.45 13.38
CA HIS A 71 -8.15 -21.73 12.67
C HIS A 71 -8.39 -21.58 11.15
N LEU A 72 -8.66 -20.36 10.65
CA LEU A 72 -8.99 -20.13 9.25
C LEU A 72 -7.74 -19.89 8.41
N THR A 73 -7.59 -20.70 7.36
CA THR A 73 -6.49 -20.60 6.39
C THR A 73 -6.97 -20.18 5.00
N ASP A 74 -8.21 -19.69 4.86
CA ASP A 74 -8.82 -19.25 3.59
C ASP A 74 -9.27 -17.79 3.68
N VAL A 75 -8.91 -16.99 2.66
CA VAL A 75 -9.23 -15.55 2.63
C VAL A 75 -10.73 -15.30 2.60
N GLY A 76 -11.48 -16.11 1.86
CA GLY A 76 -12.92 -15.98 1.74
C GLY A 76 -13.63 -16.22 3.06
N ALA A 77 -13.18 -17.21 3.84
CA ALA A 77 -13.67 -17.50 5.18
C ALA A 77 -13.39 -16.35 6.14
N VAL A 78 -12.15 -15.85 6.20
CA VAL A 78 -11.80 -14.70 7.04
C VAL A 78 -12.66 -13.48 6.67
N VAL A 79 -12.75 -13.13 5.39
CA VAL A 79 -13.58 -11.99 4.94
C VAL A 79 -15.05 -12.16 5.31
N ARG A 80 -15.58 -13.40 5.27
CA ARG A 80 -16.97 -13.71 5.66
C ARG A 80 -17.20 -13.46 7.15
N VAL A 81 -16.30 -13.94 8.01
CA VAL A 81 -16.36 -13.73 9.46
C VAL A 81 -16.25 -12.25 9.79
N VAL A 82 -15.28 -11.54 9.21
CA VAL A 82 -15.14 -10.09 9.41
C VAL A 82 -16.41 -9.34 9.02
N ARG A 83 -17.05 -9.70 7.90
CA ARG A 83 -18.34 -9.11 7.49
C ARG A 83 -19.48 -9.42 8.46
N GLN A 84 -19.50 -10.61 9.08
CA GLN A 84 -20.49 -10.95 10.10
C GLN A 84 -20.30 -10.10 11.36
N HIS A 85 -19.06 -9.94 11.84
CA HIS A 85 -18.76 -9.06 12.97
C HIS A 85 -19.11 -7.61 12.67
N ILE A 86 -18.81 -7.09 11.47
CA ILE A 86 -19.21 -5.73 11.07
C ILE A 86 -20.73 -5.55 11.19
N ARG A 87 -21.54 -6.50 10.68
CA ARG A 87 -23.01 -6.40 10.76
C ARG A 87 -23.52 -6.47 12.20
N ALA A 88 -22.97 -7.38 13.00
CA ALA A 88 -23.35 -7.54 14.41
C ALA A 88 -22.97 -6.30 15.23
N ALA A 89 -21.77 -5.76 15.00
CA ALA A 89 -21.27 -4.54 15.64
C ALA A 89 -22.17 -3.34 15.31
N GLN A 90 -22.54 -3.17 14.03
CA GLN A 90 -23.46 -2.10 13.60
C GLN A 90 -24.83 -2.20 14.27
N ALA A 91 -25.38 -3.42 14.39
CA ALA A 91 -26.64 -3.65 15.10
C ALA A 91 -26.54 -3.30 16.61
N ALA A 92 -25.34 -3.40 17.18
CA ALA A 92 -25.05 -3.03 18.56
C ALA A 92 -24.56 -1.58 18.74
N GLY A 93 -24.60 -0.75 17.69
CA GLY A 93 -24.22 0.67 17.74
C GLY A 93 -22.72 0.96 17.59
N TYR A 94 -21.89 -0.05 17.33
CA TYR A 94 -20.47 0.13 17.04
C TYR A 94 -20.24 0.62 15.61
N ASN A 95 -19.11 1.29 15.40
CA ASN A 95 -18.64 1.61 14.06
C ASN A 95 -17.99 0.37 13.43
N TRP A 96 -18.13 0.18 12.12
CA TRP A 96 -17.43 -0.89 11.40
C TRP A 96 -15.89 -0.79 11.56
N ARG A 97 -15.39 0.42 11.79
CA ARG A 97 -13.98 0.72 12.02
C ARG A 97 -13.46 0.01 13.26
N ASP A 98 -14.25 0.00 14.33
CA ASP A 98 -13.88 -0.60 15.62
C ASP A 98 -13.62 -2.10 15.47
N VAL A 99 -14.40 -2.77 14.61
CA VAL A 99 -14.19 -4.19 14.27
C VAL A 99 -12.85 -4.42 13.57
N LEU A 100 -12.52 -3.61 12.56
CA LEU A 100 -11.23 -3.76 11.85
C LEU A 100 -10.04 -3.38 12.75
N ASP A 101 -10.21 -2.34 13.56
CA ASP A 101 -9.16 -1.84 14.45
C ASP A 101 -8.87 -2.86 15.57
N SER A 102 -9.88 -3.65 16.00
CA SER A 102 -9.70 -4.76 16.94
C SER A 102 -8.83 -5.92 16.41
N LEU A 103 -8.75 -6.09 15.09
CA LEU A 103 -7.94 -7.14 14.46
C LEU A 103 -6.47 -6.77 14.34
N ARG A 104 -6.13 -5.49 14.52
CA ARG A 104 -4.78 -4.96 14.26
C ARG A 104 -3.65 -5.78 14.88
N PRO A 105 -3.74 -6.23 16.15
CA PRO A 105 -2.67 -7.03 16.76
C PRO A 105 -2.45 -8.40 16.10
N ASP A 106 -3.47 -8.92 15.42
CA ASP A 106 -3.48 -10.28 14.87
C ASP A 106 -3.35 -10.31 13.33
N LEU A 107 -3.27 -9.16 12.65
CA LEU A 107 -3.17 -9.10 11.18
C LEU A 107 -1.95 -9.84 10.64
N GLY A 108 -0.80 -9.75 11.33
CA GLY A 108 0.38 -10.53 10.99
C GLY A 108 0.11 -12.03 11.06
N ARG A 109 -0.54 -12.49 12.13
CA ARG A 109 -0.86 -13.92 12.32
C ARG A 109 -1.86 -14.42 11.29
N ILE A 110 -2.88 -13.63 10.97
CA ILE A 110 -3.84 -13.94 9.91
C ILE A 110 -3.11 -14.11 8.57
N TRP A 111 -2.21 -13.17 8.24
CA TRP A 111 -1.44 -13.20 7.00
C TRP A 111 -0.51 -14.42 6.91
N THR A 112 0.26 -14.71 7.95
CA THR A 112 1.20 -15.85 7.97
C THR A 112 0.50 -17.20 8.02
N ASN A 113 -0.75 -17.26 8.50
CA ASN A 113 -1.53 -18.50 8.53
C ASN A 113 -2.10 -18.87 7.15
N TRP A 114 -2.13 -17.95 6.19
CA TRP A 114 -2.57 -18.24 4.84
C TRP A 114 -1.47 -18.93 4.03
N PRO A 115 -1.77 -20.05 3.34
CA PRO A 115 -0.85 -20.62 2.37
C PRO A 115 -0.67 -19.64 1.19
N LEU A 116 0.43 -19.78 0.46
CA LEU A 116 0.80 -18.87 -0.64
C LEU A 116 -0.34 -18.59 -1.64
N PRO A 117 -1.14 -19.58 -2.11
CA PRO A 117 -2.25 -19.31 -3.03
C PRO A 117 -3.34 -18.41 -2.43
N GLU A 118 -3.54 -18.45 -1.11
CA GLU A 118 -4.49 -17.60 -0.41
C GLU A 118 -3.92 -16.19 -0.20
N GLN A 119 -2.64 -16.06 0.12
CA GLN A 119 -1.98 -14.75 0.11
C GLN A 119 -2.07 -14.07 -1.27
N GLU A 120 -1.84 -14.81 -2.36
CA GLU A 120 -2.06 -14.32 -3.73
C GLU A 120 -3.52 -13.89 -3.97
N ARG A 121 -4.48 -14.68 -3.48
CA ARG A 121 -5.91 -14.38 -3.60
C ARG A 121 -6.26 -13.09 -2.86
N PHE A 122 -5.74 -12.91 -1.64
CA PHE A 122 -5.90 -11.67 -0.88
C PHE A 122 -5.34 -10.47 -1.65
N LEU A 123 -4.11 -10.57 -2.16
CA LEU A 123 -3.49 -9.50 -2.96
C LEU A 123 -4.33 -9.13 -4.18
N ARG A 124 -4.91 -10.13 -4.85
CA ARG A 124 -5.68 -9.96 -6.08
C ARG A 124 -7.06 -9.33 -5.83
N HIS A 125 -7.75 -9.72 -4.77
CA HIS A 125 -9.17 -9.42 -4.58
C HIS A 125 -9.48 -8.48 -3.41
N VAL A 126 -8.63 -8.46 -2.39
CA VAL A 126 -8.94 -7.80 -1.11
C VAL A 126 -7.99 -6.65 -0.79
N SER A 127 -6.71 -6.74 -1.15
CA SER A 127 -5.68 -5.76 -0.77
C SER A 127 -6.01 -4.31 -1.14
N SER A 128 -6.60 -4.08 -2.32
CA SER A 128 -7.03 -2.74 -2.75
C SER A 128 -8.09 -2.15 -1.81
N LEU A 129 -9.07 -2.96 -1.42
CA LEU A 129 -10.12 -2.54 -0.49
C LEU A 129 -9.54 -2.33 0.90
N TRP A 130 -8.71 -3.27 1.35
CA TRP A 130 -8.01 -3.22 2.62
C TRP A 130 -7.22 -1.91 2.78
N SER A 131 -6.42 -1.55 1.77
CA SER A 131 -5.65 -0.30 1.76
C SER A 131 -6.54 0.95 1.94
N VAL A 132 -7.70 0.97 1.29
CA VAL A 132 -8.67 2.08 1.37
C VAL A 132 -9.31 2.20 2.75
N VAL A 133 -9.65 1.07 3.39
CA VAL A 133 -10.31 1.07 4.71
C VAL A 133 -9.34 1.22 5.88
N ARG A 134 -8.07 0.84 5.70
CA ARG A 134 -7.06 0.83 6.77
C ARG A 134 -6.14 2.05 6.76
N HIS A 135 -5.77 2.54 5.57
CA HIS A 135 -4.87 3.68 5.43
C HIS A 135 -5.68 4.94 5.13
N ARG A 136 -6.37 5.42 6.17
CA ARG A 136 -7.34 6.51 6.09
C ARG A 136 -6.63 7.85 5.89
N SER A 137 -7.31 8.79 5.25
CA SER A 137 -6.82 10.16 5.03
C SER A 137 -7.42 11.13 6.07
N PRO A 138 -6.72 12.19 6.49
CA PRO A 138 -7.29 13.26 7.29
C PRO A 138 -8.48 13.94 6.57
N GLU A 139 -9.42 14.51 7.33
CA GLU A 139 -10.60 15.22 6.78
C GLU A 139 -10.22 16.32 5.78
N GLN A 140 -9.19 17.08 6.11
CA GLN A 140 -8.67 18.18 5.26
C GLN A 140 -8.26 17.69 3.87
N ASN A 141 -7.60 16.54 3.79
CA ASN A 141 -7.14 15.99 2.51
C ASN A 141 -8.32 15.58 1.62
N VAL A 142 -9.37 15.01 2.22
CA VAL A 142 -10.58 14.63 1.47
C VAL A 142 -11.34 15.85 0.99
N ALA A 143 -11.41 16.91 1.81
CA ALA A 143 -12.01 18.18 1.39
C ALA A 143 -11.33 18.76 0.14
N VAL A 144 -9.99 18.74 0.08
CA VAL A 144 -9.24 19.21 -1.09
C VAL A 144 -9.50 18.32 -2.32
N VAL A 145 -9.49 16.99 -2.17
CA VAL A 145 -9.80 16.07 -3.29
C VAL A 145 -11.20 16.34 -3.85
N GLU A 146 -12.20 16.51 -2.98
CA GLU A 146 -13.57 16.81 -3.40
C GLU A 146 -13.70 18.20 -4.03
N GLN A 147 -12.99 19.21 -3.53
CA GLN A 147 -12.93 20.54 -4.14
C GLN A 147 -12.33 20.48 -5.57
N LEU A 148 -11.25 19.74 -5.76
CA LEU A 148 -10.62 19.57 -7.08
C LEU A 148 -11.56 18.86 -8.07
N ARG A 149 -12.36 17.91 -7.59
CA ARG A 149 -13.38 17.22 -8.38
C ARG A 149 -14.56 18.12 -8.72
N SER A 150 -15.10 18.84 -7.74
CA SER A 150 -16.30 19.67 -7.92
C SER A 150 -16.06 20.81 -8.91
N ARG A 151 -14.84 21.32 -9.00
CA ARG A 151 -14.43 22.32 -10.01
C ARG A 151 -13.99 21.73 -11.35
N GLY A 152 -14.09 20.41 -11.53
CA GLY A 152 -13.76 19.70 -12.76
C GLY A 152 -12.26 19.58 -13.07
N GLN A 153 -11.39 19.99 -12.15
CA GLN A 153 -9.94 19.94 -12.35
C GLN A 153 -9.39 18.53 -12.18
N LEU A 154 -9.95 17.72 -11.27
CA LEU A 154 -9.58 16.32 -11.08
C LEU A 154 -10.58 15.37 -11.76
N GLN A 155 -10.11 14.63 -12.76
CA GLN A 155 -10.87 13.58 -13.45
C GLN A 155 -10.32 12.21 -13.08
N THR A 156 -11.20 11.24 -12.80
CA THR A 156 -10.78 9.86 -12.46
C THR A 156 -11.16 8.90 -13.59
N HIS A 157 -10.19 8.17 -14.11
CA HIS A 157 -10.37 7.11 -15.12
C HIS A 157 -10.13 5.74 -14.49
N LEU A 158 -11.02 4.79 -14.80
CA LEU A 158 -10.85 3.41 -14.41
C LEU A 158 -9.97 2.69 -15.43
N GLY A 159 -8.94 1.98 -14.95
CA GLY A 159 -8.09 1.16 -15.81
C GLY A 159 -6.71 0.86 -15.26
N ARG A 160 -5.94 0.15 -16.07
CA ARG A 160 -4.52 -0.13 -15.88
C ARG A 160 -3.71 0.54 -16.98
N VAL A 161 -2.72 1.32 -16.60
CA VAL A 161 -1.71 1.84 -17.53
C VAL A 161 -0.93 0.67 -18.13
N ARG A 162 -0.83 0.64 -19.45
CA ARG A 162 -0.09 -0.38 -20.22
C ARG A 162 1.21 0.15 -20.79
N GLN A 163 1.14 1.37 -21.31
CA GLN A 163 2.26 1.99 -21.99
C GLN A 163 2.25 3.49 -21.73
N ILE A 164 3.45 4.06 -21.63
CA ILE A 164 3.68 5.50 -21.60
C ILE A 164 4.72 5.78 -22.68
N ALA A 165 4.40 6.66 -23.62
CA ALA A 165 5.28 7.02 -24.72
C ALA A 165 5.30 8.54 -24.92
N PRO A 166 6.44 9.13 -25.32
CA PRO A 166 6.49 10.54 -25.70
C PRO A 166 5.58 10.80 -26.91
N GLN A 167 4.84 11.91 -26.88
CA GLN A 167 4.03 12.42 -27.98
C GLN A 167 4.16 13.94 -28.05
N GLY A 168 5.11 14.43 -28.84
CA GLY A 168 5.44 15.85 -28.91
C GLY A 168 5.97 16.37 -27.58
N SER A 169 5.30 17.38 -27.02
CA SER A 169 5.58 17.94 -25.69
C SER A 169 4.98 17.10 -24.56
N ASP A 170 4.08 16.18 -24.86
CA ASP A 170 3.30 15.47 -23.86
C ASP A 170 3.69 13.99 -23.79
N LEU A 171 3.12 13.29 -22.81
CA LEU A 171 3.17 11.85 -22.67
C LEU A 171 1.82 11.26 -23.02
N SER A 172 1.82 10.31 -23.95
CA SER A 172 0.68 9.46 -24.24
C SER A 172 0.67 8.27 -23.28
N VAL A 173 -0.42 8.14 -22.53
CA VAL A 173 -0.66 7.07 -21.56
C VAL A 173 -1.80 6.19 -22.07
N GLU A 174 -1.46 4.97 -22.46
CA GLU A 174 -2.45 3.96 -22.83
C GLU A 174 -3.01 3.28 -21.57
N ILE A 175 -4.33 3.29 -21.42
CA ILE A 175 -5.04 2.62 -20.34
C ILE A 175 -5.98 1.54 -20.87
N THR A 176 -6.14 0.48 -20.08
CA THR A 176 -7.03 -0.64 -20.37
C THR A 176 -8.02 -0.88 -19.23
N HIS A 177 -9.30 -1.08 -19.56
CA HIS A 177 -10.34 -1.44 -18.61
C HIS A 177 -11.27 -2.49 -19.23
N GLY A 178 -11.11 -3.75 -18.82
CA GLY A 178 -11.74 -4.87 -19.50
C GLY A 178 -11.24 -4.98 -20.95
N SER A 179 -12.16 -4.96 -21.92
CA SER A 179 -11.85 -4.93 -23.36
C SER A 179 -11.66 -3.52 -23.92
N GLN A 180 -11.90 -2.47 -23.13
CA GLN A 180 -11.77 -1.09 -23.59
C GLN A 180 -10.33 -0.60 -23.45
N GLN A 181 -9.87 0.10 -24.48
CA GLN A 181 -8.62 0.84 -24.52
C GLN A 181 -8.91 2.32 -24.67
N ALA A 182 -8.16 3.15 -23.97
CA ALA A 182 -8.20 4.60 -24.13
C ALA A 182 -6.79 5.18 -24.05
N GLN A 183 -6.59 6.29 -24.73
CA GLN A 183 -5.35 7.04 -24.74
C GLN A 183 -5.58 8.37 -24.03
N LEU A 184 -4.73 8.69 -23.06
CA LEU A 184 -4.75 9.94 -22.32
C LEU A 184 -3.47 10.70 -22.61
N LEU A 185 -3.56 12.03 -22.69
CA LEU A 185 -2.39 12.91 -22.85
C LEU A 185 -2.16 13.70 -21.57
N ALA A 186 -0.91 13.73 -21.12
CA ALA A 186 -0.51 14.56 -19.99
C ALA A 186 0.93 15.06 -20.15
N ARG A 187 1.18 16.29 -19.72
CA ARG A 187 2.52 16.89 -19.74
C ARG A 187 3.44 16.20 -18.72
N HIS A 188 2.89 15.84 -17.57
CA HIS A 188 3.60 15.12 -16.50
C HIS A 188 2.84 13.85 -16.10
N VAL A 189 3.58 12.77 -15.81
CA VAL A 189 3.03 11.53 -15.29
C VAL A 189 3.73 11.17 -13.98
N ILE A 190 2.96 10.97 -12.92
CA ILE A 190 3.47 10.67 -11.58
C ILE A 190 2.97 9.28 -11.16
N ALA A 191 3.90 8.35 -10.94
CA ALA A 191 3.60 7.01 -10.48
C ALA A 191 3.30 7.01 -8.97
N CYS A 192 2.03 6.89 -8.61
CA CYS A 192 1.55 6.85 -7.22
C CYS A 192 1.24 5.40 -6.78
N THR A 193 2.08 4.45 -7.23
CA THR A 193 1.85 3.00 -7.06
C THR A 193 2.47 2.42 -5.78
N GLY A 194 2.97 3.27 -4.87
CA GLY A 194 3.70 2.85 -3.68
C GLY A 194 5.17 2.50 -3.97
N PRO A 195 5.93 2.11 -2.92
CA PRO A 195 7.35 1.78 -3.06
C PRO A 195 7.57 0.54 -3.94
N LEU A 196 8.74 0.47 -4.57
CA LEU A 196 9.18 -0.75 -5.27
C LEU A 196 9.53 -1.82 -4.23
N LEU A 197 8.62 -2.78 -4.05
CA LEU A 197 8.78 -3.91 -3.11
C LEU A 197 9.36 -5.17 -3.78
N ASP A 198 9.54 -5.12 -5.11
CA ASP A 198 10.15 -6.21 -5.86
C ASP A 198 11.68 -6.12 -5.77
N TYR A 199 12.24 -6.67 -4.70
CA TYR A 199 13.69 -6.68 -4.43
C TYR A 199 14.51 -7.47 -5.46
N SER A 200 13.87 -8.23 -6.36
CA SER A 200 14.55 -8.84 -7.51
C SER A 200 14.94 -7.80 -8.56
N ARG A 201 14.26 -6.65 -8.58
CA ARG A 201 14.44 -5.58 -9.58
C ARG A 201 15.21 -4.38 -9.06
N VAL A 202 15.37 -4.25 -7.74
CA VAL A 202 16.08 -3.13 -7.11
C VAL A 202 17.56 -3.14 -7.53
N GLN A 203 18.03 -2.01 -8.07
CA GLN A 203 19.38 -1.81 -8.61
C GLN A 203 20.31 -1.02 -7.68
N ASP A 204 19.86 -0.73 -6.46
CA ASP A 204 20.73 -0.16 -5.43
C ASP A 204 21.96 -1.08 -5.22
N PRO A 205 23.20 -0.55 -5.20
CA PRO A 205 24.41 -1.36 -5.13
C PRO A 205 24.46 -2.34 -3.96
N LEU A 206 23.97 -1.94 -2.78
CA LEU A 206 23.95 -2.80 -1.60
C LEU A 206 22.96 -3.97 -1.80
N ILE A 207 21.75 -3.65 -2.23
CA ILE A 207 20.71 -4.67 -2.47
C ILE A 207 21.11 -5.63 -3.59
N LYS A 208 21.69 -5.10 -4.67
CA LYS A 208 22.21 -5.91 -5.78
C LYS A 208 23.31 -6.84 -5.31
N GLY A 209 24.29 -6.33 -4.55
CA GLY A 209 25.40 -7.12 -4.02
C GLY A 209 24.93 -8.24 -3.08
N LEU A 210 24.02 -7.93 -2.14
CA LEU A 210 23.46 -8.94 -1.22
C LEU A 210 22.70 -10.04 -1.97
N ARG A 211 21.92 -9.67 -3.00
CA ARG A 211 21.18 -10.63 -3.83
C ARG A 211 22.11 -11.52 -4.66
N GLU A 212 23.14 -10.94 -5.28
CA GLU A 212 24.14 -11.68 -6.07
C GLU A 212 24.99 -12.62 -5.18
N ALA A 213 25.27 -12.21 -3.95
CA ALA A 213 25.92 -13.04 -2.93
C ALA A 213 24.96 -14.02 -2.22
N GLN A 214 23.70 -14.11 -2.65
CA GLN A 214 22.67 -14.98 -2.07
C GLN A 214 22.35 -14.74 -0.58
N HIS A 215 22.70 -13.58 -0.02
CA HIS A 215 22.35 -13.14 1.34
C HIS A 215 20.97 -12.48 1.44
N LEU A 216 20.25 -12.38 0.32
CA LEU A 216 18.93 -11.78 0.23
C LEU A 216 18.08 -12.57 -0.75
N VAL A 217 17.02 -13.18 -0.24
CA VAL A 217 15.98 -13.82 -1.06
C VAL A 217 14.76 -12.91 -1.15
N SER A 218 14.34 -12.59 -2.38
CA SER A 218 13.09 -11.87 -2.62
C SER A 218 11.90 -12.80 -2.41
N ASP A 219 10.84 -12.25 -1.82
CA ASP A 219 9.59 -12.99 -1.62
C ASP A 219 8.91 -13.36 -2.96
N PRO A 220 8.33 -14.57 -3.10
CA PRO A 220 7.59 -14.98 -4.29
C PRO A 220 6.46 -14.04 -4.71
N LEU A 221 5.80 -13.39 -3.76
CA LEU A 221 4.73 -12.42 -4.01
C LEU A 221 5.24 -11.01 -4.33
N ARG A 222 6.58 -10.83 -4.32
CA ARG A 222 7.27 -9.57 -4.59
C ARG A 222 6.83 -8.46 -3.63
N LEU A 223 6.55 -8.83 -2.39
CA LEU A 223 6.17 -7.91 -1.33
C LEU A 223 7.36 -7.40 -0.53
N GLY A 224 8.54 -8.00 -0.69
CA GLY A 224 9.72 -7.59 0.04
C GLY A 224 10.82 -8.64 0.01
N ILE A 225 11.52 -8.74 1.14
CA ILE A 225 12.61 -9.67 1.41
C ILE A 225 12.11 -10.75 2.37
N GLN A 226 12.55 -11.99 2.19
CA GLN A 226 12.33 -13.06 3.15
C GLN A 226 13.16 -12.81 4.41
N THR A 227 12.50 -12.79 5.57
CA THR A 227 13.16 -12.59 6.86
C THR A 227 12.68 -13.59 7.89
N ASP A 228 13.46 -13.80 8.94
CA ASP A 228 12.96 -14.43 10.16
C ASP A 228 12.02 -13.50 10.96
N GLU A 229 11.64 -13.95 12.15
CA GLU A 229 10.78 -13.22 13.09
C GLU A 229 11.41 -11.94 13.64
N HIS A 230 12.74 -11.84 13.68
CA HIS A 230 13.47 -10.66 14.15
C HIS A 230 13.78 -9.67 13.03
N GLY A 231 13.65 -10.08 11.78
CA GLY A 231 13.94 -9.26 10.60
C GLY A 231 15.33 -9.53 10.03
N ALA A 232 16.02 -10.59 10.46
CA ALA A 232 17.24 -11.05 9.82
C ALA A 232 16.93 -11.53 8.40
N LEU A 233 17.75 -11.13 7.44
CA LEU A 233 17.61 -11.57 6.05
C LEU A 233 17.87 -13.08 5.96
N LEU A 234 17.02 -13.78 5.19
CA LEU A 234 17.26 -15.18 4.85
C LEU A 234 18.10 -15.29 3.59
N ASP A 235 19.08 -16.19 3.62
CA ASP A 235 19.83 -16.60 2.43
C ASP A 235 19.08 -17.65 1.59
N ALA A 236 19.70 -18.10 0.49
CA ALA A 236 19.11 -19.08 -0.43
C ALA A 236 18.80 -20.45 0.22
N ASP A 237 19.51 -20.79 1.30
CA ASP A 237 19.30 -22.03 2.06
C ASP A 237 18.27 -21.84 3.20
N GLY A 238 17.71 -20.63 3.33
CA GLY A 238 16.75 -20.27 4.37
C GLY A 238 17.39 -19.98 5.73
N LYS A 239 18.72 -19.80 5.78
CA LYS A 239 19.43 -19.49 7.02
C LYS A 239 19.37 -17.98 7.29
N ALA A 240 19.02 -17.63 8.52
CA ALA A 240 18.99 -16.25 8.98
C ALA A 240 20.40 -15.66 9.10
N SER A 241 20.57 -14.44 8.62
CA SER A 241 21.80 -13.68 8.73
C SER A 241 22.08 -13.27 10.18
N SER A 242 23.35 -13.31 10.59
CA SER A 242 23.80 -12.73 11.86
C SER A 242 24.21 -11.26 11.74
N LEU A 243 24.15 -10.66 10.55
CA LEU A 243 24.68 -9.33 10.26
C LEU A 243 23.65 -8.41 9.59
N PHE A 244 22.85 -8.96 8.67
CA PHE A 244 21.91 -8.17 7.89
C PHE A 244 20.50 -8.32 8.45
N PHE A 245 19.97 -7.20 8.93
CA PHE A 245 18.61 -7.09 9.42
C PHE A 245 17.87 -6.00 8.66
N THR A 246 16.55 -6.11 8.59
CA THR A 246 15.68 -5.10 8.02
C THR A 246 14.43 -4.91 8.87
N LEU A 247 13.70 -3.82 8.63
CA LEU A 247 12.42 -3.51 9.27
C LEU A 247 11.55 -2.71 8.31
N GLY A 248 10.24 -2.72 8.55
CA GLY A 248 9.30 -1.95 7.76
C GLY A 248 8.95 -2.57 6.41
N PRO A 249 8.72 -1.78 5.35
CA PRO A 249 8.08 -2.27 4.12
C PRO A 249 8.77 -3.46 3.45
N SER A 250 10.07 -3.64 3.64
CA SER A 250 10.82 -4.82 3.20
C SER A 250 10.35 -6.13 3.86
N ARG A 251 9.75 -6.09 5.04
CA ARG A 251 9.26 -7.25 5.81
C ARG A 251 7.82 -7.63 5.53
N ARG A 252 7.16 -6.99 4.56
CA ARG A 252 5.77 -7.33 4.21
C ARG A 252 5.50 -8.80 3.89
N PRO A 253 6.46 -9.61 3.39
CA PRO A 253 6.26 -11.04 3.23
C PRO A 253 5.90 -11.75 4.54
N ALA A 254 6.58 -11.41 5.63
CA ALA A 254 6.30 -11.95 6.96
C ALA A 254 5.18 -11.19 7.68
N TYR A 255 5.03 -9.90 7.42
CA TYR A 255 4.07 -9.05 8.12
C TYR A 255 3.44 -8.02 7.15
N PHE A 256 2.32 -8.36 6.52
CA PHE A 256 1.73 -7.57 5.42
C PHE A 256 1.54 -6.08 5.73
N GLU A 257 1.17 -5.74 6.97
CA GLU A 257 0.96 -4.37 7.48
C GLU A 257 2.25 -3.68 7.97
N SER A 258 3.42 -4.14 7.55
CA SER A 258 4.72 -3.54 7.88
C SER A 258 4.93 -2.22 7.12
N THR A 259 4.02 -1.27 7.32
CA THR A 259 3.92 0.01 6.59
C THR A 259 3.51 1.15 7.52
N ALA A 260 2.66 0.90 8.51
CA ALA A 260 2.11 1.93 9.38
C ALA A 260 3.01 2.19 10.60
N VAL A 261 3.03 3.46 11.05
CA VAL A 261 3.97 3.94 12.07
C VAL A 261 3.99 3.11 13.36
N PRO A 262 2.85 2.70 13.95
CA PRO A 262 2.88 1.90 15.18
C PRO A 262 3.57 0.54 14.99
N GLU A 263 3.28 -0.15 13.90
CA GLU A 263 3.91 -1.43 13.54
C GLU A 263 5.42 -1.25 13.31
N LEU A 264 5.84 -0.16 12.64
CA LEU A 264 7.25 0.16 12.43
C LEU A 264 7.99 0.43 13.74
N ARG A 265 7.34 1.10 14.70
CA ARG A 265 7.91 1.39 16.02
C ARG A 265 8.12 0.13 16.84
N GLU A 266 7.14 -0.78 16.82
CA GLU A 266 7.24 -2.08 17.50
C GLU A 266 8.38 -2.92 16.91
N GLN A 267 8.48 -2.99 15.58
CA GLN A 267 9.59 -3.70 14.92
C GLN A 267 10.95 -3.09 15.25
N ALA A 268 11.08 -1.77 15.25
CA ALA A 268 12.33 -1.10 15.57
C ALA A 268 12.77 -1.38 17.01
N ALA A 269 11.83 -1.34 17.97
CA ALA A 269 12.11 -1.67 19.36
C ALA A 269 12.53 -3.14 19.55
N ALA A 270 11.80 -4.07 18.93
CA ALA A 270 12.11 -5.50 19.00
C ALA A 270 13.47 -5.83 18.37
N LEU A 271 13.77 -5.26 17.19
CA LEU A 271 15.06 -5.46 16.54
C LEU A 271 16.22 -4.89 17.37
N ALA A 272 16.06 -3.69 17.95
CA ALA A 272 17.08 -3.11 18.81
C ALA A 272 17.40 -4.00 20.01
N GLN A 273 16.38 -4.57 20.67
CA GLN A 273 16.56 -5.52 21.77
C GLN A 273 17.27 -6.80 21.31
N HIS A 274 16.90 -7.33 20.16
CA HIS A 274 17.52 -8.52 19.59
C HIS A 274 19.01 -8.31 19.29
N VAL A 275 19.36 -7.21 18.62
CA VAL A 275 20.76 -6.89 18.30
C VAL A 275 21.58 -6.68 19.58
N LEU A 276 21.05 -6.00 20.59
CA LEU A 276 21.72 -5.82 21.88
C LEU A 276 21.98 -7.15 22.61
N SER A 277 21.11 -8.14 22.45
CA SER A 277 21.30 -9.46 23.07
C SER A 277 22.39 -10.32 22.42
N GLN A 278 22.87 -9.90 21.24
CA GLN A 278 23.92 -10.59 20.47
C GLN A 278 25.30 -9.93 20.61
N LEU A 279 25.37 -8.76 21.27
CA LEU A 279 26.62 -8.05 21.60
C LEU A 279 27.18 -8.55 22.93
#